data_AF-A0A6P1GHY0-F1
#
_entry.id   AF-A0A6P1GHY0-F1
#
_cell.length_a   1.000
_cell.length_b   1.000
_cell.length_c   1.000
_cell.angle_alpha   90.00
_cell.angle_beta   90.00
_cell.angle_gamma   90.00
#
_symmetry.space_group_name_H-M   'P 1'
#
loop_
_entity.id
_entity.type
_entity.pdbx_description
1 polymer ?
#
loop_
_entity_poly.entity_id
_entity_poly.type
_entity_poly.pdbx_seq_one_letter_code
_entity_poly.pdbx_strand_id
1 'polypeptide(L)'
;MSGDISIGAVGAALIAGVVSLLGLIISKEQKTSEFRQAWVDALRSEITAYLTSFNAIADAVGVTYKDQAEKVKALAPLYSQLNQASFAITLRVNPDENRSKAVLACMKRFQQLTADDSNMAPANIRPIELDFLNASKELLKYEWMRVKRGELTFIITKVLAALVVITALWYWLFAEHKVEVEKGKLDGKAAIINNVINEINQSALPFIVPQHCILPIVRPVSDKHVGRDRSDRIRRAGPICPARPWRKANTPT
;
A
#
# COMPACT_ATOMS: atom_id res chain seq x y z
N MET A 1 -16.36 7.78 38.55
CA MET A 1 -15.49 6.80 37.84
C MET A 1 -15.67 6.93 36.32
N SER A 2 -15.48 8.12 35.76
CA SER A 2 -15.82 8.40 34.34
C SER A 2 -14.68 9.01 33.51
N GLY A 3 -13.50 9.24 34.10
CA GLY A 3 -12.38 9.90 33.42
C GLY A 3 -11.46 8.94 32.64
N ASP A 4 -11.32 7.69 33.09
CA ASP A 4 -10.30 6.77 32.54
C ASP A 4 -10.68 6.17 31.18
N ILE A 5 -11.98 6.04 30.91
CA ILE A 5 -12.51 5.50 29.65
C ILE A 5 -12.30 6.50 28.49
N SER A 6 -12.31 7.80 28.79
CA SER A 6 -12.22 8.87 27.80
C SER A 6 -10.81 8.99 27.19
N ILE A 7 -9.77 8.84 28.00
CA ILE A 7 -8.38 8.96 27.56
C ILE A 7 -8.00 7.83 26.60
N GLY A 8 -8.42 6.60 26.89
CA GLY A 8 -8.17 5.45 26.02
C GLY A 8 -8.89 5.57 24.66
N ALA A 9 -10.15 6.04 24.67
CA ALA A 9 -10.93 6.21 23.45
C ALA A 9 -10.35 7.28 22.52
N VAL A 10 -9.91 8.42 23.08
CA VAL A 10 -9.26 9.49 22.31
C VAL A 10 -7.93 9.02 21.71
N GLY A 11 -7.13 8.28 22.47
CA GLY A 11 -5.88 7.69 21.97
C GLY A 11 -6.13 6.71 20.83
N ALA A 12 -7.10 5.81 20.96
CA ALA A 12 -7.46 4.86 19.91
C ALA A 12 -7.95 5.56 18.64
N ALA A 13 -8.77 6.61 18.76
CA ALA A 13 -9.26 7.39 17.62
C ALA A 13 -8.13 8.09 16.86
N LEU A 14 -7.14 8.64 17.57
CA LEU A 14 -5.96 9.25 16.95
C LEU A 14 -5.13 8.24 16.17
N ILE A 15 -4.87 7.06 16.75
CA ILE A 15 -4.14 5.99 16.07
C ILE A 15 -4.91 5.53 14.82
N ALA A 16 -6.21 5.31 14.95
CA ALA A 16 -7.07 4.94 13.82
C ALA A 16 -7.04 6.00 12.70
N GLY A 17 -7.04 7.29 13.06
CA GLY A 17 -6.91 8.40 12.12
C GLY A 17 -5.58 8.39 11.36
N VAL A 18 -4.46 8.18 12.06
CA VAL A 18 -3.13 8.07 11.44
C VAL A 18 -3.05 6.87 10.51
N VAL A 19 -3.54 5.71 10.94
CA VAL A 19 -3.57 4.49 10.11
C VAL A 19 -4.43 4.69 8.86
N SER A 20 -5.58 5.37 8.98
CA SER A 20 -6.43 5.71 7.84
C SER A 20 -5.72 6.63 6.85
N LEU A 21 -5.04 7.68 7.33
CA LEU A 21 -4.26 8.59 6.50
C LEU A 21 -3.12 7.88 5.77
N LEU A 22 -2.40 6.98 6.45
CA LEU A 22 -1.35 6.15 5.84
C LEU A 22 -1.93 5.26 4.72
N GLY A 23 -3.09 4.66 4.96
CA GLY A 23 -3.80 3.87 3.95
C GLY A 23 -4.15 4.68 2.70
N LEU A 24 -4.62 5.92 2.87
CA LEU A 24 -4.91 6.83 1.75
C LEU A 24 -3.65 7.22 0.97
N ILE A 25 -2.56 7.54 1.67
CA ILE A 25 -1.28 7.88 1.04
C ILE A 25 -0.78 6.68 0.22
N ILE A 26 -0.72 5.49 0.82
CA ILE A 26 -0.27 4.27 0.13
C ILE A 26 -1.13 4.01 -1.11
N SER A 27 -2.45 4.14 -1.00
CA SER A 27 -3.37 3.93 -2.11
C SER A 27 -3.13 4.92 -3.27
N LYS A 28 -2.93 6.21 -2.96
CA LYS A 28 -2.57 7.23 -3.95
C LYS A 28 -1.25 6.91 -4.64
N GLU A 29 -0.22 6.55 -3.88
CA GLU A 29 1.12 6.29 -4.41
C GLU A 29 1.15 5.04 -5.30
N GLN A 30 0.44 3.98 -4.88
CA GLN A 30 0.26 2.77 -5.68
C GLN A 30 -0.40 3.11 -7.02
N LYS A 31 -1.48 3.89 -7.01
CA LYS A 31 -2.16 4.34 -8.24
C LYS A 31 -1.27 5.21 -9.12
N THR A 32 -0.50 6.10 -8.51
CA THR A 32 0.42 6.99 -9.25
C THR A 32 1.52 6.18 -9.93
N SER A 33 2.08 5.17 -9.26
CA SER A 33 3.05 4.24 -9.85
C SER A 33 2.45 3.45 -11.02
N GLU A 34 1.23 2.92 -10.86
CA GLU A 34 0.48 2.24 -11.92
C GLU A 34 0.27 3.15 -13.14
N PHE A 35 -0.13 4.41 -12.94
CA PHE A 35 -0.31 5.36 -14.04
C PHE A 35 0.99 5.67 -14.78
N ARG A 36 2.12 5.80 -14.07
CA ARG A 36 3.42 6.02 -14.72
C ARG A 36 3.88 4.79 -15.51
N GLN A 37 3.68 3.58 -14.98
CA GLN A 37 3.97 2.35 -15.69
C GLN A 37 3.11 2.22 -16.96
N ALA A 38 1.80 2.48 -16.84
CA ALA A 38 0.90 2.50 -17.99
C ALA A 38 1.32 3.52 -19.06
N TRP A 39 1.81 4.69 -18.67
CA TRP A 39 2.37 5.66 -19.61
C TRP A 39 3.61 5.13 -20.34
N VAL A 40 4.56 4.50 -19.63
CA VAL A 40 5.77 3.90 -20.24
C VAL A 40 5.41 2.75 -21.18
N ASP A 41 4.47 1.90 -20.78
CA ASP A 41 4.03 0.75 -21.57
C ASP A 41 3.28 1.20 -22.83
N ALA A 42 2.43 2.21 -22.71
CA ALA A 42 1.78 2.83 -23.85
C ALA A 42 2.81 3.44 -24.82
N LEU A 43 3.80 4.19 -24.32
CA LEU A 43 4.88 4.74 -25.15
C LEU A 43 5.66 3.64 -25.88
N ARG A 44 6.00 2.53 -25.20
CA ARG A 44 6.66 1.38 -25.83
C ARG A 44 5.83 0.78 -26.96
N SER A 45 4.50 0.70 -26.76
CA SER A 45 3.57 0.23 -27.79
C SER A 45 3.56 1.16 -29.01
N GLU A 46 3.49 2.49 -28.82
CA GLU A 46 3.49 3.43 -29.97
C GLU A 46 4.81 3.40 -30.74
N ILE A 47 5.94 3.31 -30.03
CA ILE A 47 7.27 3.21 -30.66
C ILE A 47 7.33 1.96 -31.55
N THR A 48 6.81 0.83 -31.05
CA THR A 48 6.76 -0.42 -31.81
C THR A 48 5.82 -0.29 -33.00
N ALA A 49 4.62 0.27 -32.82
CA ALA A 49 3.67 0.51 -33.90
C ALA A 49 4.27 1.42 -34.98
N TYR A 50 4.95 2.50 -34.59
CA TYR A 50 5.64 3.42 -35.50
C TYR A 50 6.68 2.68 -36.36
N LEU A 51 7.56 1.90 -35.72
CA LEU A 51 8.59 1.10 -36.41
C LEU A 51 7.97 0.05 -37.36
N THR A 52 6.95 -0.69 -36.90
CA THR A 52 6.29 -1.70 -37.72
C THR A 52 5.56 -1.10 -38.91
N SER A 53 4.81 -0.01 -38.72
CA SER A 53 4.15 0.69 -39.83
C SER A 53 5.16 1.28 -40.81
N PHE A 54 6.28 1.81 -40.31
CA PHE A 54 7.34 2.33 -41.17
C PHE A 54 7.97 1.22 -42.03
N ASN A 55 8.34 0.09 -41.42
CA ASN A 55 8.91 -1.05 -42.13
C ASN A 55 7.90 -1.64 -43.14
N ALA A 56 6.61 -1.71 -42.79
CA ALA A 56 5.57 -2.14 -43.71
C ALA A 56 5.42 -1.20 -44.92
N ILE A 57 5.58 0.13 -44.72
CA ILE A 57 5.59 1.09 -45.83
C ILE A 57 6.82 0.88 -46.70
N ALA A 58 8.00 0.73 -46.12
CA ALA A 58 9.23 0.48 -46.86
C ALA A 58 9.14 -0.79 -47.71
N ASP A 59 8.61 -1.88 -47.14
CA ASP A 59 8.39 -3.14 -47.86
C ASP A 59 7.35 -2.98 -48.97
N ALA A 60 6.24 -2.28 -48.70
CA ALA A 60 5.19 -2.03 -49.68
C ALA A 60 5.69 -1.16 -50.86
N VAL A 61 6.52 -0.14 -50.61
CA VAL A 61 7.11 0.70 -51.66
C VAL A 61 8.05 -0.10 -52.57
N GLY A 62 8.71 -1.14 -52.04
CA GLY A 62 9.54 -2.05 -52.83
C GLY A 62 8.76 -2.99 -53.76
N VAL A 63 7.44 -3.10 -53.62
CA VAL A 63 6.59 -3.95 -54.46
C VAL A 63 6.15 -3.19 -55.71
N THR A 64 6.27 -3.83 -56.87
CA THR A 64 5.76 -3.28 -58.13
C THR A 64 4.25 -3.39 -58.20
N TYR A 65 3.55 -2.25 -58.22
CA TYR A 65 2.11 -2.18 -58.42
C TYR A 65 1.76 -2.02 -59.91
N LYS A 66 0.64 -2.60 -60.34
CA LYS A 66 0.16 -2.49 -61.73
C LYS A 66 -0.50 -1.15 -62.01
N ASP A 67 -1.13 -0.56 -60.99
CA ASP A 67 -1.82 0.72 -61.07
C ASP A 67 -1.52 1.58 -59.83
N GLN A 68 -1.49 2.90 -60.02
CA GLN A 68 -1.25 3.87 -58.96
C GLN A 68 -2.39 3.88 -57.94
N ALA A 69 -3.64 3.65 -58.37
CA ALA A 69 -4.78 3.58 -57.46
C ALA A 69 -4.68 2.38 -56.50
N GLU A 70 -4.12 1.26 -56.97
CA GLU A 70 -3.85 0.08 -56.15
C GLU A 70 -2.74 0.34 -55.11
N LYS A 71 -1.65 1.02 -55.53
CA LYS A 71 -0.58 1.48 -54.62
C LYS A 71 -1.16 2.35 -53.49
N VAL A 72 -1.95 3.37 -53.84
CA VAL A 72 -2.56 4.27 -52.83
C VAL A 72 -3.49 3.50 -51.89
N LYS A 73 -4.31 2.58 -52.40
CA LYS A 73 -5.22 1.78 -51.59
C LYS A 73 -4.48 0.87 -50.60
N ALA A 74 -3.32 0.33 -50.99
CA ALA A 74 -2.48 -0.49 -50.13
C ALA A 74 -1.70 0.33 -49.08
N LEU A 75 -1.16 1.50 -49.46
CA LEU A 75 -0.32 2.31 -48.57
C LEU A 75 -1.13 3.24 -47.65
N ALA A 76 -2.34 3.66 -48.04
CA ALA A 76 -3.18 4.56 -47.24
C ALA A 76 -3.38 4.10 -45.77
N PRO A 77 -3.77 2.85 -45.48
CA PRO A 77 -3.93 2.39 -44.10
C PRO A 77 -2.60 2.38 -43.32
N LEU A 78 -1.48 2.10 -43.99
CA LEU A 78 -0.15 2.08 -43.36
C LEU A 78 0.30 3.49 -42.96
N TYR A 79 0.14 4.47 -43.85
CA TYR A 79 0.43 5.87 -43.53
C TYR A 79 -0.48 6.42 -42.43
N SER A 80 -1.76 6.03 -42.42
CA SER A 80 -2.67 6.41 -41.35
C SER A 80 -2.18 5.92 -39.97
N GLN A 81 -1.78 4.65 -39.88
CA GLN A 81 -1.22 4.07 -38.65
C GLN A 81 0.10 4.73 -38.26
N LEU A 82 0.99 4.97 -39.23
CA LEU A 82 2.26 5.65 -39.00
C LEU A 82 2.03 7.06 -38.42
N ASN A 83 1.11 7.82 -39.01
CA ASN A 83 0.78 9.18 -38.55
C ASN A 83 0.15 9.16 -37.16
N GLN A 84 -0.74 8.21 -36.89
CA GLN A 84 -1.33 8.04 -35.56
C GLN A 84 -0.26 7.79 -34.50
N ALA A 85 0.65 6.83 -34.75
CA ALA A 85 1.75 6.52 -33.84
C ALA A 85 2.71 7.72 -33.68
N SER A 86 3.02 8.42 -34.77
CA SER A 86 3.87 9.61 -34.77
C SER A 86 3.31 10.72 -33.88
N PHE A 87 2.01 11.03 -34.02
CA PHE A 87 1.34 12.03 -33.18
C PHE A 87 1.22 11.56 -31.73
N ALA A 88 0.92 10.29 -31.49
CA ALA A 88 0.84 9.74 -30.14
C ALA A 88 2.18 9.85 -29.39
N ILE A 89 3.30 9.55 -30.07
CA ILE A 89 4.65 9.74 -29.51
C ILE A 89 4.91 11.23 -29.25
N THR A 90 4.65 12.09 -30.24
CA THR A 90 4.91 13.53 -30.16
C THR A 90 4.12 14.19 -29.03
N LEU A 91 2.87 13.78 -28.77
CA LEU A 91 2.03 14.33 -27.71
C LEU A 91 2.43 13.84 -26.31
N ARG A 92 3.00 12.64 -26.19
CA ARG A 92 3.44 12.08 -24.91
C ARG A 92 4.83 12.55 -24.50
N VAL A 93 5.68 12.82 -25.49
CA VAL A 93 7.09 13.13 -25.30
C VAL A 93 7.29 14.64 -25.22
N ASN A 94 7.95 15.11 -24.17
CA ASN A 94 8.25 16.54 -24.01
C ASN A 94 9.41 16.96 -24.95
N PRO A 95 9.22 17.90 -25.90
CA PRO A 95 10.26 18.31 -26.84
C PRO A 95 11.44 19.05 -26.20
N ASP A 96 11.31 19.56 -24.98
CA ASP A 96 12.39 20.31 -24.31
C ASP A 96 13.48 19.42 -23.70
N GLU A 97 13.16 18.15 -23.45
CA GLU A 97 14.08 17.20 -22.84
C GLU A 97 15.10 16.65 -23.83
N ASN A 98 16.38 16.60 -23.43
CA ASN A 98 17.48 16.21 -24.33
C ASN A 98 17.31 14.80 -24.94
N ARG A 99 16.80 13.82 -24.17
CA ARG A 99 16.60 12.45 -24.66
C ARG A 99 15.42 12.35 -25.63
N SER A 100 14.37 13.12 -25.34
CA SER A 100 13.19 13.27 -26.20
C SER A 100 13.54 13.91 -27.54
N LYS A 101 14.43 14.92 -27.54
CA LYS A 101 14.94 15.55 -28.77
C LYS A 101 15.64 14.55 -29.69
N ALA A 102 16.39 13.59 -29.14
CA ALA A 102 17.05 12.56 -29.94
C ALA A 102 16.04 11.68 -30.69
N VAL A 103 14.96 11.26 -30.02
CA VAL A 103 13.87 10.48 -30.64
C VAL A 103 13.17 11.30 -31.73
N LEU A 104 12.79 12.55 -31.43
CA LEU A 104 12.13 13.44 -32.38
C LEU A 104 13.03 13.78 -33.58
N ALA A 105 14.34 13.93 -33.37
CA ALA A 105 15.31 14.14 -34.46
C ALA A 105 15.37 12.92 -35.39
N CYS A 106 15.33 11.71 -34.85
CA CYS A 106 15.26 10.49 -35.65
C CYS A 106 13.93 10.38 -36.42
N MET A 107 12.80 10.76 -35.82
CA MET A 107 11.51 10.84 -36.53
C MET A 107 11.54 11.83 -37.70
N LYS A 108 12.19 12.98 -37.53
CA LYS A 108 12.39 13.94 -38.63
C LYS A 108 13.26 13.36 -39.75
N ARG A 109 14.30 12.59 -39.42
CA ARG A 109 15.11 11.87 -40.44
C ARG A 109 14.29 10.84 -41.20
N PHE A 110 13.39 10.12 -40.53
CA PHE A 110 12.45 9.23 -41.21
C PHE A 110 11.51 9.97 -42.17
N GLN A 111 10.98 11.13 -41.76
CA GLN A 111 10.15 11.97 -42.63
C GLN A 111 10.92 12.46 -43.87
N GLN A 112 12.20 12.80 -43.71
CA GLN A 112 13.06 13.19 -44.83
C GLN A 112 13.31 12.03 -45.80
N LEU A 113 13.52 10.80 -45.30
CA LEU A 113 13.62 9.61 -46.14
C LEU A 113 12.33 9.35 -46.94
N THR A 114 11.17 9.59 -46.32
CA THR A 114 9.89 9.37 -47.00
C THR A 114 9.55 10.42 -48.06
N ALA A 115 10.30 11.53 -48.12
CA ALA A 115 10.09 12.56 -49.12
C ALA A 115 10.54 12.12 -50.53
N ASP A 116 11.53 11.22 -50.60
CA ASP A 116 12.08 10.70 -51.86
C ASP A 116 11.95 9.17 -51.93
N ASP A 117 11.07 8.65 -52.79
CA ASP A 117 10.85 7.20 -52.99
C ASP A 117 12.15 6.43 -53.31
N SER A 118 13.14 7.08 -53.95
CA SER A 118 14.44 6.48 -54.29
C SER A 118 15.35 6.24 -53.08
N ASN A 119 15.11 6.94 -51.97
CA ASN A 119 15.93 6.83 -50.76
C ASN A 119 15.40 5.77 -49.77
N MET A 120 14.22 5.19 -50.03
CA MET A 120 13.60 4.11 -49.24
C MET A 120 14.24 2.72 -49.48
N ALA A 121 15.52 2.66 -49.80
CA ALA A 121 16.24 1.39 -49.84
C ALA A 121 16.43 0.84 -48.41
N PRO A 122 16.29 -0.48 -48.17
CA PRO A 122 16.52 -1.09 -46.86
C PRO A 122 17.89 -0.75 -46.24
N ALA A 123 18.90 -0.50 -47.09
CA ALA A 123 20.25 -0.10 -46.66
C ALA A 123 20.29 1.27 -45.96
N ASN A 124 19.45 2.22 -46.37
CA ASN A 124 19.39 3.56 -45.79
C ASN A 124 18.46 3.62 -44.57
N ILE A 125 17.47 2.73 -44.51
CA ILE A 125 16.48 2.67 -43.43
C ILE A 125 17.07 2.06 -42.15
N ARG A 126 17.78 0.93 -42.27
CA ARG A 126 18.36 0.20 -41.12
C ARG A 126 19.20 1.05 -40.16
N PRO A 127 20.12 1.93 -40.61
CA PRO A 127 20.89 2.74 -39.66
C PRO A 127 20.00 3.73 -38.88
N ILE A 128 19.01 4.34 -39.54
CA ILE A 128 18.09 5.28 -38.88
C ILE A 128 17.14 4.55 -37.93
N GLU A 129 16.72 3.33 -38.29
CA GLU A 129 15.95 2.43 -37.42
C GLU A 129 16.71 2.09 -36.14
N LEU A 130 17.98 1.71 -36.26
CA LEU A 130 18.85 1.41 -35.13
C LEU A 130 19.07 2.65 -34.24
N ASP A 131 19.32 3.81 -34.84
CA ASP A 131 19.48 5.08 -34.11
C ASP A 131 18.19 5.44 -33.35
N PHE A 132 17.03 5.35 -34.00
CA PHE A 132 15.73 5.61 -33.37
C PHE A 132 15.45 4.63 -32.22
N LEU A 133 15.74 3.34 -32.43
CA LEU A 133 15.53 2.30 -31.42
C LEU A 133 16.48 2.49 -30.22
N ASN A 134 17.72 2.89 -30.45
CA ASN A 134 18.67 3.20 -29.39
C ASN A 134 18.27 4.46 -28.61
N ALA A 135 17.88 5.53 -29.29
CA ALA A 135 17.37 6.75 -28.65
C ALA A 135 16.09 6.46 -27.82
N SER A 136 15.19 5.65 -28.37
CA SER A 136 13.97 5.19 -27.71
C SER A 136 14.26 4.35 -26.46
N LYS A 137 15.22 3.42 -26.52
CA LYS A 137 15.67 2.63 -25.36
C LYS A 137 16.25 3.51 -24.28
N GLU A 138 17.04 4.52 -24.63
CA GLU A 138 17.62 5.44 -23.65
C GLU A 138 16.54 6.26 -22.96
N LEU A 139 15.59 6.81 -23.72
CA LEU A 139 14.43 7.53 -23.19
C LEU A 139 13.61 6.64 -22.24
N LEU A 140 13.25 5.43 -22.67
CA LEU A 140 12.49 4.47 -21.87
C LEU A 140 13.26 4.05 -20.60
N LYS A 141 14.58 3.84 -20.68
CA LYS A 141 15.41 3.51 -19.51
C LYS A 141 15.44 4.65 -18.51
N TYR A 142 15.56 5.89 -18.98
CA TYR A 142 15.52 7.07 -18.13
C TYR A 142 14.19 7.19 -17.39
N GLU A 143 13.09 7.07 -18.13
CA GLU A 143 11.75 7.13 -17.56
C GLU A 143 11.48 5.98 -16.58
N TRP A 144 11.93 4.77 -16.92
CA TRP A 144 11.85 3.61 -16.03
C TRP A 144 12.63 3.81 -14.74
N MET A 145 13.83 4.40 -14.81
CA MET A 145 14.59 4.76 -13.62
C MET A 145 13.88 5.85 -12.79
N ARG A 146 13.21 6.80 -13.44
CA ARG A 146 12.39 7.82 -12.77
C ARG A 146 11.21 7.19 -12.03
N VAL A 147 10.54 6.21 -12.63
CA VAL A 147 9.47 5.43 -11.98
C VAL A 147 10.01 4.60 -10.81
N LYS A 148 11.14 3.91 -11.00
CA LYS A 148 11.76 3.07 -9.96
C LYS A 148 12.34 3.83 -8.78
N ARG A 149 12.85 5.05 -9.01
CA ARG A 149 13.34 5.91 -7.93
C ARG A 149 12.21 6.23 -6.93
N GLY A 150 10.95 6.06 -7.36
CA GLY A 150 9.78 6.26 -6.53
C GLY A 150 9.52 7.73 -6.24
N GLU A 151 8.40 8.01 -5.59
CA GLU A 151 8.10 9.33 -5.06
C GLU A 151 8.74 9.46 -3.66
N LEU A 152 9.34 10.62 -3.37
CA LEU A 152 9.98 10.95 -2.09
C LEU A 152 9.04 10.66 -0.90
N THR A 153 7.74 10.77 -1.15
CA THR A 153 6.62 10.45 -0.26
C THR A 153 6.62 9.01 0.26
N PHE A 154 7.02 8.01 -0.54
CA PHE A 154 7.10 6.62 -0.07
C PHE A 154 8.18 6.44 1.00
N ILE A 155 9.33 7.09 0.80
CA ILE A 155 10.44 7.09 1.76
C ILE A 155 9.98 7.77 3.05
N ILE A 156 9.32 8.92 2.95
CA ILE A 156 8.78 9.66 4.10
C ILE A 156 7.73 8.82 4.85
N THR A 157 6.81 8.18 4.13
CA THR A 157 5.75 7.35 4.73
C THR A 157 6.34 6.15 5.48
N LYS A 158 7.38 5.51 4.93
CA LYS A 158 8.09 4.42 5.60
C LYS A 158 8.78 4.91 6.88
N VAL A 159 9.42 6.07 6.84
CA VAL A 159 10.05 6.68 8.03
C VAL A 159 9.00 7.03 9.08
N LEU A 160 7.88 7.63 8.68
CA LEU A 160 6.80 8.03 9.57
C LEU A 160 6.14 6.81 10.22
N ALA A 161 5.88 5.74 9.45
CA ALA A 161 5.38 4.48 9.98
C ALA A 161 6.38 3.84 10.99
N ALA A 162 7.68 3.87 10.68
CA ALA A 162 8.71 3.38 11.61
C ALA A 162 8.73 4.20 12.91
N LEU A 163 8.60 5.54 12.82
CA LEU A 163 8.52 6.41 13.99
C LEU A 163 7.30 6.09 14.86
N VAL A 164 6.12 5.88 14.27
CA VAL A 164 4.91 5.50 15.02
C VAL A 164 5.15 4.18 15.78
N VAL A 165 5.72 3.16 15.13
CA VAL A 165 6.02 1.88 15.79
C VAL A 165 7.04 2.05 16.91
N ILE A 166 8.12 2.82 16.69
CA ILE A 166 9.15 3.09 17.70
C ILE A 166 8.56 3.82 18.90
N THR A 167 7.73 4.84 18.69
CA THR A 167 7.09 5.59 19.79
C THR A 167 6.11 4.72 20.58
N ALA A 168 5.38 3.83 19.92
CA ALA A 168 4.48 2.88 20.59
C ALA A 168 5.27 1.86 21.44
N LEU A 169 6.35 1.30 20.90
CA LEU A 169 7.25 0.40 21.65
C LEU A 169 7.92 1.11 22.82
N TRP A 170 8.37 2.35 22.61
CA TRP A 170 8.97 3.16 23.66
C TRP A 170 7.98 3.45 24.79
N TYR A 171 6.73 3.82 24.46
CA TYR A 171 5.69 4.04 25.44
C TYR A 171 5.36 2.75 26.23
N TRP A 172 5.28 1.61 25.54
CA TRP A 172 5.05 0.31 26.18
C TRP A 172 6.14 -0.05 27.19
N LEU A 173 7.42 0.07 26.80
CA LEU A 173 8.56 -0.17 27.68
C LEU A 173 8.60 0.79 28.89
N PHE A 174 8.30 2.07 28.68
CA PHE A 174 8.32 3.06 29.76
C PHE A 174 7.14 2.90 30.73
N ALA A 175 5.99 2.46 30.22
CA ALA A 175 4.81 2.18 31.05
C ALA A 175 5.04 1.01 32.00
N GLU A 176 5.67 -0.09 31.54
CA GLU A 176 5.99 -1.23 32.40
C GLU A 176 6.91 -0.82 33.57
N HIS A 177 7.94 -0.01 33.29
CA HIS A 177 8.87 0.44 34.32
C HIS A 177 8.19 1.30 35.40
N LYS A 178 7.25 2.17 35.01
CA LYS A 178 6.46 2.99 35.95
C LYS A 178 5.59 2.14 36.87
N VAL A 179 4.98 1.08 36.34
CA VAL A 179 4.11 0.18 37.11
C VAL A 179 4.90 -0.59 38.17
N GLU A 180 6.11 -1.05 37.84
CA GLU A 180 6.95 -1.82 38.76
C GLU A 180 7.46 -0.97 39.94
N VAL A 181 7.82 0.29 39.68
CA VAL A 181 8.23 1.25 40.72
C VAL A 181 7.09 1.59 41.69
N GLU A 182 5.87 1.79 41.19
CA GLU A 182 4.69 2.06 42.02
C GLU A 182 4.33 0.86 42.91
N LYS A 183 4.34 -0.37 42.35
CA LYS A 183 4.10 -1.59 43.13
C LYS A 183 5.10 -1.75 44.27
N GLY A 184 6.39 -1.56 44.00
CA GLY A 184 7.43 -1.63 45.05
C GLY A 184 7.22 -0.62 46.19
N LYS A 185 6.67 0.57 45.89
CA LYS A 185 6.36 1.60 46.89
C LYS A 185 5.13 1.24 47.73
N LEU A 186 4.12 0.62 47.13
CA LEU A 186 2.95 0.10 47.86
C LEU A 186 3.32 -1.10 48.74
N ASP A 187 4.10 -2.05 48.20
CA ASP A 187 4.53 -3.23 48.95
C ASP A 187 5.42 -2.84 50.14
N GLY A 188 6.31 -1.84 49.97
CA GLY A 188 7.11 -1.30 51.07
C GLY A 188 6.26 -0.63 52.17
N LYS A 189 5.20 0.10 51.80
CA LYS A 189 4.25 0.66 52.80
C LYS A 189 3.45 -0.44 53.50
N ALA A 190 3.01 -1.46 52.78
CA ALA A 190 2.29 -2.60 53.36
C ALA A 190 3.18 -3.38 54.34
N ALA A 191 4.47 -3.55 54.04
CA ALA A 191 5.44 -4.18 54.95
C ALA A 191 5.61 -3.38 56.26
N ILE A 192 5.69 -2.05 56.19
CA ILE A 192 5.77 -1.18 57.38
C ILE A 192 4.51 -1.32 58.24
N ILE A 193 3.31 -1.28 57.63
CA ILE A 193 2.05 -1.44 58.35
C ILE A 193 1.97 -2.81 59.03
N ASN A 194 2.36 -3.89 58.34
CA ASN A 194 2.35 -5.23 58.91
C ASN A 194 3.34 -5.39 60.07
N ASN A 195 4.52 -4.75 59.99
CA ASN A 195 5.46 -4.73 61.12
C ASN A 195 4.88 -4.01 62.33
N VAL A 196 4.24 -2.84 62.14
CA VAL A 196 3.58 -2.10 63.24
C VAL A 196 2.43 -2.91 63.85
N ILE A 197 1.62 -3.58 63.03
CA ILE A 197 0.53 -4.44 63.52
C ILE A 197 1.08 -5.61 64.34
N ASN A 198 2.20 -6.22 63.91
CA ASN A 198 2.84 -7.30 64.65
C ASN A 198 3.42 -6.84 66.00
N GLU A 199 4.00 -5.64 66.07
CA GLU A 199 4.47 -5.05 67.33
C GLU A 199 3.30 -4.77 68.30
N ILE A 200 2.18 -4.22 67.81
CA ILE A 200 0.98 -4.00 68.62
C ILE A 200 0.44 -5.34 69.15
N ASN A 201 0.37 -6.38 68.30
CA ASN A 201 -0.11 -7.70 68.72
C ASN A 201 0.82 -8.40 69.73
N GLN A 202 2.15 -8.17 69.67
CA GLN A 202 3.08 -8.68 70.68
C GLN A 202 2.97 -7.95 72.03
N SER A 203 2.61 -6.66 72.02
CA SER A 203 2.37 -5.87 73.24
C SER A 203 1.02 -6.17 73.91
N ALA A 204 0.07 -6.75 73.18
CA ALA A 204 -1.23 -7.18 73.67
C ALA A 204 -1.20 -8.66 74.13
N LEU A 205 -0.41 -8.96 75.17
CA LEU A 205 -0.55 -10.23 75.89
C LEU A 205 -1.87 -10.22 76.70
N PRO A 206 -2.68 -11.29 76.63
CA PRO A 206 -3.97 -11.34 77.31
C PRO A 206 -3.80 -11.41 78.83
N PHE A 207 -4.49 -10.49 79.52
CA PHE A 207 -4.83 -10.61 80.94
C PHE A 207 -5.66 -11.88 81.14
N ILE A 208 -5.09 -12.81 81.91
CA ILE A 208 -5.68 -14.11 82.28
C ILE A 208 -6.96 -13.86 83.10
N VAL A 209 -8.12 -14.25 82.57
CA VAL A 209 -9.39 -14.29 83.31
C VAL A 209 -9.67 -15.74 83.74
N PRO A 210 -10.06 -16.00 85.01
CA PRO A 210 -10.23 -17.36 85.53
C PRO A 210 -11.50 -18.05 85.02
N GLN A 211 -11.41 -19.37 84.91
CA GLN A 211 -12.49 -20.31 84.62
C GLN A 211 -13.57 -20.32 85.72
N HIS A 212 -14.85 -20.25 85.35
CA HIS A 212 -15.94 -20.89 86.10
C HIS A 212 -17.01 -21.47 85.18
N CYS A 213 -17.44 -22.68 85.55
CA CYS A 213 -18.44 -23.55 84.96
C CYS A 213 -19.80 -22.88 84.70
N ILE A 214 -20.54 -23.34 83.68
CA ILE A 214 -21.94 -23.82 83.78
C ILE A 214 -22.37 -24.55 82.48
N LEU A 215 -23.14 -25.60 82.74
CA LEU A 215 -23.81 -26.68 81.99
C LEU A 215 -24.63 -26.35 80.69
N PRO A 216 -25.12 -27.40 79.98
CA PRO A 216 -25.44 -27.39 78.55
C PRO A 216 -26.94 -27.28 78.25
N ILE A 217 -27.32 -26.62 77.15
CA ILE A 217 -28.69 -26.70 76.61
C ILE A 217 -28.68 -26.71 75.05
N VAL A 218 -29.00 -27.90 74.52
CA VAL A 218 -29.89 -28.26 73.39
C VAL A 218 -29.82 -27.51 72.04
N ARG A 219 -29.63 -28.31 70.97
CA ARG A 219 -29.69 -27.96 69.53
C ARG A 219 -31.13 -27.74 69.02
N PRO A 220 -31.29 -26.99 67.91
CA PRO A 220 -31.87 -27.57 66.67
C PRO A 220 -30.99 -27.23 65.44
N VAL A 221 -30.62 -28.17 64.58
CA VAL A 221 -31.38 -28.83 63.49
C VAL A 221 -31.53 -27.95 62.24
N SER A 222 -31.06 -28.51 61.12
CA SER A 222 -31.34 -28.15 59.71
C SER A 222 -30.82 -26.79 59.22
N ASP A 223 -30.29 -26.63 58.01
CA ASP A 223 -30.36 -27.48 56.84
C ASP A 223 -29.40 -26.94 55.75
N LYS A 224 -29.22 -27.75 54.70
CA LYS A 224 -28.85 -27.36 53.33
C LYS A 224 -27.37 -27.24 52.94
N HIS A 225 -26.91 -28.37 52.41
CA HIS A 225 -26.18 -28.46 51.14
C HIS A 225 -26.46 -27.31 50.16
N VAL A 226 -25.40 -26.68 49.64
CA VAL A 226 -25.29 -26.33 48.22
C VAL A 226 -23.84 -26.52 47.81
N GLY A 227 -23.59 -27.56 47.04
CA GLY A 227 -22.36 -27.72 46.27
C GLY A 227 -22.60 -27.40 44.80
N ARG A 228 -21.47 -27.20 44.10
CA ARG A 228 -21.25 -27.37 42.66
C ARG A 228 -21.94 -26.35 41.73
N ASP A 229 -21.17 -25.59 40.97
CA ASP A 229 -20.47 -25.98 39.72
C ASP A 229 -21.34 -25.66 38.50
N ARG A 230 -20.66 -25.34 37.39
CA ARG A 230 -21.15 -25.08 36.02
C ARG A 230 -21.69 -23.68 35.75
N SER A 231 -21.04 -22.94 34.86
CA SER A 231 -21.02 -23.12 33.40
C SER A 231 -22.39 -22.94 32.77
N ASP A 232 -22.35 -22.27 31.62
CA ASP A 232 -23.39 -22.07 30.62
C ASP A 232 -24.18 -20.75 30.72
N ARG A 233 -23.98 -19.79 29.79
CA ARG A 233 -24.40 -19.78 28.37
C ARG A 233 -25.76 -19.09 28.21
N ILE A 234 -25.76 -17.81 27.85
CA ILE A 234 -26.90 -17.13 27.20
C ILE A 234 -26.32 -16.21 26.12
N ARG A 235 -26.24 -16.69 24.85
CA ARG A 235 -27.20 -16.44 23.75
C ARG A 235 -27.50 -14.95 23.56
N ARG A 236 -26.84 -14.26 22.62
CA ARG A 236 -27.18 -14.18 21.18
C ARG A 236 -28.68 -14.03 20.90
N ALA A 237 -29.09 -12.76 20.70
CA ALA A 237 -30.16 -12.37 19.78
C ALA A 237 -29.50 -11.59 18.62
N GLY A 238 -29.89 -11.90 17.38
CA GLY A 238 -29.35 -11.32 16.13
C GLY A 238 -29.80 -9.86 15.88
N PRO A 239 -29.81 -9.32 14.64
CA PRO A 239 -30.25 -10.05 13.43
C PRO A 239 -29.67 -9.57 12.05
N ILE A 240 -30.22 -10.11 10.95
CA ILE A 240 -30.35 -9.53 9.57
C ILE A 240 -29.20 -9.70 8.53
N CYS A 241 -29.43 -10.68 7.62
CA CYS A 241 -29.42 -10.64 6.12
C CYS A 241 -28.17 -10.21 5.29
N PRO A 242 -28.16 -10.37 3.94
CA PRO A 242 -28.58 -11.50 3.10
C PRO A 242 -27.51 -11.90 2.04
N ALA A 243 -27.92 -12.85 1.19
CA ALA A 243 -27.23 -13.51 0.08
C ALA A 243 -26.45 -12.63 -0.92
N ARG A 244 -25.33 -13.16 -1.44
CA ARG A 244 -24.68 -12.73 -2.68
C ARG A 244 -25.23 -13.52 -3.88
N PRO A 245 -25.62 -12.87 -4.99
CA PRO A 245 -25.72 -13.52 -6.27
C PRO A 245 -24.36 -13.54 -6.98
N TRP A 246 -24.06 -14.68 -7.61
CA TRP A 246 -22.98 -14.85 -8.57
C TRP A 246 -23.30 -14.09 -9.86
N ARG A 247 -22.41 -13.18 -10.28
CA ARG A 247 -22.44 -12.53 -11.59
C ARG A 247 -21.47 -13.26 -12.51
N LYS A 248 -21.99 -13.99 -13.51
CA LYS A 248 -21.21 -14.56 -14.62
C LYS A 248 -21.20 -13.59 -15.81
N ALA A 249 -19.99 -13.45 -16.35
CA ALA A 249 -19.53 -13.07 -17.68
C ALA A 249 -20.53 -12.48 -18.71
N ASN A 250 -20.23 -11.26 -19.16
CA ASN A 250 -20.53 -10.79 -20.51
C ASN A 250 -19.21 -10.77 -21.30
N THR A 251 -19.19 -11.45 -22.44
CA THR A 251 -18.27 -11.26 -23.56
C THR A 251 -18.85 -10.21 -24.51
N PRO A 252 -18.03 -9.36 -25.14
CA PRO A 252 -18.40 -8.71 -26.39
C PRO A 252 -17.65 -9.34 -27.57
N THR A 253 -18.46 -9.68 -28.59
CA THR A 253 -18.24 -9.68 -30.05
C THR A 253 -16.87 -10.07 -30.60
#